data_AF-A0A8H4RPB3-F1
#
_entry.id   AF-A0A8H4RPB3-F1
#
_cell.length_a   1.000
_cell.length_b   1.000
_cell.length_c   1.000
_cell.angle_alpha   90.00
_cell.angle_beta   90.00
_cell.angle_gamma   90.00
#
_symmetry.space_group_name_H-M   'P 1'
#
loop_
_entity.id
_entity.type
_entity.pdbx_description
1 polymer ?
#
loop_
_entity_poly.entity_id
_entity_poly.type
_entity_poly.pdbx_seq_one_letter_code
_entity_poly.pdbx_strand_id
1 'polypeptide(L)' 'MPHTLTYGMESATNSAIGGVSTIHYFDFQSRSRDQVVRLLIIDVGTVYKDIRYSFEEWPQYKRSGLI' A
#
# COMPACT_ATOMS: atom_id res chain seq x y z
N MET A 1 -12.20 8.89 -4.31
CA MET A 1 -10.74 8.85 -4.50
C MET A 1 -10.20 8.04 -3.34
N PRO A 2 -9.43 6.97 -3.59
CA PRO A 2 -8.98 6.06 -2.55
C PRO A 2 -8.08 6.78 -1.56
N HIS A 3 -8.15 6.35 -0.31
CA HIS A 3 -7.34 6.95 0.73
C HIS A 3 -5.88 6.52 0.55
N THR A 4 -4.97 7.49 0.47
CA THR A 4 -3.54 7.23 0.29
C THR A 4 -2.78 7.68 1.53
N LEU A 5 -2.10 6.75 2.18
CA LEU A 5 -1.25 6.99 3.33
C LEU A 5 0.20 6.63 2.99
N THR A 6 1.14 7.32 3.61
CA THR A 6 2.58 7.00 3.49
C THR A 6 3.10 6.71 4.88
N TYR A 7 3.82 5.59 5.03
CA TYR A 7 4.32 5.11 6.30
C TYR A 7 5.83 4.84 6.21
N GLY A 8 6.57 5.22 7.26
CA GLY A 8 8.02 5.06 7.33
C GLY A 8 8.78 6.28 6.85
N MET A 9 10.09 6.12 6.67
CA MET A 9 10.99 7.13 6.11
C MET A 9 11.79 6.49 4.97
N GLU A 10 12.09 7.27 3.94
CA GLU A 10 12.94 6.80 2.84
C GLU A 10 14.29 6.35 3.37
N SER A 11 14.73 5.18 2.90
CA SER A 11 16.02 4.61 3.25
C SER A 11 16.77 4.14 1.99
N ALA A 12 18.06 3.86 2.12
CA ALA A 12 18.86 3.29 1.04
C ALA A 12 18.25 1.97 0.50
N THR A 13 17.56 1.22 1.37
CA THR A 13 16.87 -0.01 1.00
C THR A 13 15.77 0.22 -0.03
N ASN A 14 15.02 1.33 0.07
CA ASN A 14 14.02 1.68 -0.95
C ASN A 14 14.67 1.82 -2.33
N SER A 15 15.84 2.47 -2.43
CA SER A 15 16.56 2.59 -3.69
C SER A 15 17.05 1.24 -4.21
N ALA A 16 17.54 0.36 -3.31
CA ALA A 16 18.03 -0.96 -3.66
C ALA A 16 16.95 -1.90 -4.22
N ILE A 17 15.69 -1.75 -3.78
CA ILE A 17 14.55 -2.55 -4.27
C ILE A 17 13.81 -1.90 -5.46
N GLY A 18 14.33 -0.80 -5.99
CA GLY A 18 13.74 -0.12 -7.16
C GLY A 18 12.70 0.97 -6.84
N GLY A 19 12.57 1.38 -5.57
CA GLY A 19 11.80 2.55 -5.16
C GLY A 19 10.91 2.35 -3.94
N VAL A 20 9.86 3.17 -3.86
CA VAL A 20 8.85 3.11 -2.80
C VAL A 20 7.76 2.12 -3.18
N SER A 21 7.66 1.03 -2.43
CA SER A 21 6.60 0.02 -2.60
C SER A 21 5.22 0.64 -2.40
N THR A 22 4.25 0.18 -3.18
CA THR A 22 2.84 0.59 -3.06
C THR A 22 1.98 -0.63 -2.77
N ILE A 23 1.17 -0.57 -1.71
CA ILE A 23 0.17 -1.58 -1.35
C ILE A 23 -1.19 -1.08 -1.82
N HIS A 24 -1.90 -1.94 -2.54
CA HIS A 24 -3.29 -1.72 -2.95
C HIS A 24 -4.19 -2.69 -2.20
N TYR A 25 -5.13 -2.19 -1.39
CA TYR A 25 -6.03 -3.04 -0.63
C TYR A 25 -7.36 -2.39 -0.28
N PHE A 26 -8.33 -3.15 0.21
CA PHE A 26 -9.60 -2.60 0.68
C PHE A 26 -9.46 -1.91 2.04
N ASP A 27 -10.21 -0.83 2.24
CA ASP A 27 -10.42 -0.24 3.55
C ASP A 27 -11.49 -1.01 4.33
N PHE A 28 -11.08 -2.11 4.97
CA PHE A 28 -11.97 -2.90 5.83
C PHE A 28 -12.21 -2.27 7.21
N GLN A 29 -11.67 -1.06 7.49
CA GLN A 29 -11.66 -0.43 8.82
C GLN A 29 -11.17 -1.37 9.94
N SER A 30 -10.38 -2.37 9.56
CA SER A 30 -9.82 -3.39 10.43
C SER A 30 -8.47 -3.83 9.87
N ARG A 31 -7.67 -4.52 10.69
CA ARG A 31 -6.37 -5.07 10.28
C ARG A 31 -6.63 -6.45 9.67
N SER A 32 -6.83 -6.47 8.35
CA SER A 32 -7.11 -7.67 7.55
C SER A 32 -5.79 -8.37 7.17
N ARG A 33 -5.83 -9.23 6.15
CA ARG A 33 -4.66 -10.01 5.67
C ARG A 33 -3.52 -9.13 5.15
N ASP A 34 -3.84 -7.93 4.67
CA ASP A 34 -2.88 -6.90 4.25
C ASP A 34 -1.97 -6.42 5.38
N GLN A 35 -2.42 -6.53 6.64
CA GLN A 35 -1.58 -6.15 7.78
C GLN A 35 -0.29 -6.98 7.85
N VAL A 36 -0.32 -8.25 7.43
CA VAL A 36 0.88 -9.10 7.39
C VAL A 36 1.91 -8.52 6.43
N VAL A 37 1.48 -8.09 5.24
CA VAL A 37 2.37 -7.47 4.24
C VAL A 37 2.92 -6.14 4.76
N ARG A 38 2.08 -5.30 5.38
CA ARG A 38 2.53 -4.04 5.99
C ARG A 38 3.62 -4.26 7.03
N LEU A 39 3.45 -5.27 7.89
CA LEU A 39 4.43 -5.59 8.93
C LEU A 39 5.77 -6.03 8.34
N LEU A 40 5.79 -6.80 7.26
CA LEU A 40 7.03 -7.19 6.58
C LEU A 40 7.79 -5.97 6.05
N ILE A 41 7.09 -5.02 5.44
CA ILE A 41 7.73 -3.79 4.92
C ILE A 41 8.27 -2.93 6.06
N ILE A 42 7.51 -2.82 7.15
CA ILE A 42 7.93 -2.09 8.36
C ILE A 42 9.18 -2.74 8.96
N ASP A 43 9.23 -4.07 9.05
CA ASP A 43 10.38 -4.82 9.57
C ASP A 43 11.65 -4.60 8.72
N VAL A 44 11.49 -4.54 7.39
CA VAL A 44 12.58 -4.18 6.46
C VAL A 44 13.06 -2.72 6.63
N GLY A 45 12.29 -1.88 7.33
CA GLY A 45 12.68 -0.48 7.60
C GLY A 45 12.62 0.41 6.36
N THR A 46 11.61 0.21 5.51
CA THR A 46 11.41 0.98 4.28
C THR A 46 10.14 1.82 4.32
N VAL A 47 10.11 2.92 3.55
CA VAL A 47 8.87 3.65 3.30
C VAL A 47 7.97 2.88 2.33
N TYR A 48 6.66 2.96 2.52
CA TYR A 48 5.67 2.49 1.55
C TYR A 48 4.43 3.39 1.47
N LYS A 49 3.77 3.33 0.32
CA LYS A 49 2.45 3.92 0.08
C LYS A 49 1.36 2.87 0.29
N ASP A 50 0.32 3.21 1.02
CA ASP A 50 -0.83 2.36 1.33
C ASP A 50 -2.08 3.00 0.74
N ILE A 51 -2.54 2.44 -0.37
CA ILE A 51 -3.72 2.91 -1.11
C ILE A 51 -4.89 2.00 -0.76
N ARG A 52 -5.90 2.60 -0.13
CA ARG A 52 -7.08 1.90 0.39
C ARG A 52 -8.34 2.27 -0.37
N TYR A 53 -9.04 1.25 -0.86
CA TYR A 53 -10.26 1.40 -1.65
C TYR A 53 -11.50 1.06 -0.84
N SER A 54 -12.57 1.83 -1.01
CA SER A 54 -13.89 1.33 -0.67
C SER A 54 -14.35 0.25 -1.67
N PHE A 55 -15.41 -0.48 -1.33
CA PHE A 55 -15.98 -1.48 -2.24
C PHE A 55 -16.58 -0.87 -3.51
N GLU A 56 -17.06 0.38 -3.44
CA GLU A 56 -17.62 1.13 -4.57
C GLU A 56 -16.52 1.66 -5.50
N GLU A 57 -15.37 2.01 -4.94
CA GLU A 57 -14.22 2.55 -5.69
C GLU A 57 -13.47 1.45 -6.44
N TRP A 58 -13.24 0.31 -5.81
CA TRP A 58 -12.41 -0.76 -6.36
C TRP A 58 -12.78 -1.22 -7.78
N PRO A 59 -14.07 -1.45 -8.13
CA PRO A 59 -14.44 -1.85 -9.48
C PRO A 59 -14.06 -0.82 -10.55
N GLN A 60 -14.02 0.47 -10.22
CA GLN A 60 -13.64 1.53 -11.16
C GLN A 60 -12.14 1.47 -11.45
N TYR A 61 -11.33 1.32 -10.40
CA TYR A 61 -9.88 1.21 -10.50
C TYR A 61 -9.42 -0.09 -11.15
N LYS A 62 -10.04 -1.22 -10.81
CA LYS A 62 -9.74 -2.51 -11.45
C LYS A 62 -10.00 -2.48 -12.96
N ARG A 63 -11.03 -1.75 -13.41
CA ARG A 63 -11.40 -1.65 -14.83
C ARG A 63 -10.49 -0.71 -15.63
N SER A 64 -9.82 0.25 -14.99
CA SER A 64 -8.95 1.17 -15.70
C SER A 64 -7.61 0.54 -16.11
N GLY A 65 -7.24 -0.62 -15.56
CA GLY A 65 -5.96 -1.29 -15.84
C GLY A 65 -4.75 -0.54 -15.28
N LEU A 66 -4.98 0.48 -14.43
CA LEU A 66 -3.92 1.20 -13.72
C LEU A 66 -3.32 0.37 -12.57
N ILE A 67 -3.94 -0.76 -12.25
CA ILE A 67 -3.58 -1.75 -11.23
C ILE A 67 -4.06 -3.14 -11.65
#